data_AF-A0A7Y5M8N3-F1
#
_entry.id   AF-A0A7Y5M8N3-F1
#
_cell.length_a   1.000
_cell.length_b   1.000
_cell.length_c   1.000
_cell.angle_alpha   90.00
_cell.angle_beta   90.00
_cell.angle_gamma   90.00
#
_symmetry.space_group_name_H-M   'P 1'
#
loop_
_entity.id
_entity.type
_entity.pdbx_description
1 polymer ?
#
loop_
_entity_poly.entity_id
_entity_poly.type
_entity_poly.pdbx_seq_one_letter_code
_entity_poly.pdbx_strand_id
1 'polypeptide(L)'
;MSNDKYRLVTRSDFDGLVCAVLLNELDLIDEITFVHPKDMQDGKIAITERDITTNLPYVPGAHLVFDHHESETVRNAGRRDVNHIIEAHAPSAARVVYNHYGGKAAFPRITDEMMAAVDQADSAQYSREDILDPQGWVLLNYLMDSRTGLGRFREFRISNYALMMDLIQYCRDHTIAQILQLPDVQERV
;
A
#
# COMPACT_ATOMS: atom_id res chain seq x y z
N MET A 1 2.80 22.45 17.45
CA MET A 1 2.02 21.27 17.00
C MET A 1 3.06 20.20 16.75
N SER A 2 2.94 19.03 17.39
CA SER A 2 4.05 18.07 17.38
C SER A 2 4.34 17.64 15.95
N ASN A 3 5.63 17.66 15.61
CA ASN A 3 6.16 17.40 14.28
C ASN A 3 6.50 15.91 14.15
N ASP A 4 5.70 15.07 14.80
CA ASP A 4 6.04 13.67 15.02
C ASP A 4 5.82 12.90 13.73
N LYS A 5 6.90 12.28 13.24
CA LYS A 5 6.90 11.39 12.09
C LYS A 5 6.76 9.95 12.55
N TYR A 6 6.04 9.18 11.75
CA TYR A 6 5.77 7.78 12.02
C TYR A 6 6.53 6.87 11.06
N ARG A 7 6.70 5.62 11.45
CA ARG A 7 7.11 4.55 10.55
C ARG A 7 5.86 3.88 9.98
N LEU A 8 5.78 3.75 8.67
CA LEU A 8 4.78 2.92 8.02
C LEU A 8 5.23 1.46 8.03
N VAL A 9 4.38 0.57 8.53
CA VAL A 9 4.53 -0.88 8.41
C VAL A 9 3.40 -1.40 7.53
N THR A 10 3.73 -1.95 6.37
CA THR A 10 2.71 -2.36 5.39
C THR A 10 3.18 -3.55 4.56
N ARG A 11 2.35 -4.04 3.63
CA ARG A 11 2.70 -5.12 2.71
C ARG A 11 3.50 -4.60 1.52
N SER A 12 4.34 -5.45 0.93
CA SER A 12 5.07 -5.14 -0.32
C SER A 12 4.20 -5.42 -1.55
N ASP A 13 3.06 -4.75 -1.65
CA ASP A 13 2.13 -4.82 -2.78
C ASP A 13 1.62 -3.43 -3.18
N PHE A 14 0.74 -3.37 -4.18
CA PHE A 14 0.27 -2.10 -4.72
C PHE A 14 -0.54 -1.29 -3.71
N ASP A 15 -1.30 -1.93 -2.83
CA ASP A 15 -2.02 -1.25 -1.75
C ASP A 15 -1.06 -0.63 -0.72
N GLY A 16 -0.02 -1.37 -0.32
CA GLY A 16 1.05 -0.82 0.53
C GLY A 16 1.82 0.34 -0.13
N LEU A 17 2.08 0.28 -1.44
CA LEU A 17 2.66 1.38 -2.20
C LEU A 17 1.78 2.64 -2.11
N VAL A 18 0.49 2.53 -2.43
CA VAL A 18 -0.39 3.70 -2.44
C VAL A 18 -0.61 4.23 -1.02
N CYS A 19 -0.69 3.38 0.00
CA CYS A 19 -0.67 3.81 1.40
C CYS A 19 0.55 4.69 1.71
N ALA A 20 1.74 4.28 1.28
CA ALA A 20 2.97 5.05 1.46
C ALA A 20 2.94 6.39 0.71
N VAL A 21 2.40 6.43 -0.52
CA VAL A 21 2.23 7.67 -1.29
C VAL A 21 1.32 8.65 -0.54
N LEU A 22 0.17 8.17 -0.04
CA LEU A 22 -0.80 8.99 0.70
C LEU A 22 -0.21 9.56 2.00
N LEU A 23 0.45 8.72 2.80
CA LEU A 23 1.02 9.16 4.08
C LEU A 23 2.24 10.09 3.89
N ASN A 24 3.03 9.91 2.83
CA ASN A 24 4.09 10.86 2.45
C ASN A 24 3.52 12.20 1.96
N GLU A 25 2.41 12.19 1.23
CA GLU A 25 1.74 13.40 0.74
C GLU A 25 1.26 14.31 1.88
N LEU A 26 0.85 13.70 3.00
CA LEU A 26 0.49 14.37 4.26
C LEU A 26 1.70 14.71 5.13
N ASP A 27 2.90 14.32 4.71
CA ASP A 27 4.13 14.49 5.48
C ASP A 27 4.00 13.84 6.88
N LEU A 28 3.46 12.62 6.96
CA LEU A 28 3.25 11.90 8.24
C LEU A 28 4.31 10.85 8.54
N ILE A 29 5.02 10.35 7.53
CA ILE A 29 5.95 9.24 7.69
C ILE A 29 7.37 9.61 7.26
N ASP A 30 8.37 8.99 7.89
CA ASP A 30 9.80 9.16 7.58
C ASP A 30 10.55 7.82 7.40
N GLU A 31 9.86 6.70 7.63
CA GLU A 31 10.40 5.35 7.51
C GLU A 31 9.32 4.40 6.99
N ILE A 32 9.70 3.42 6.15
CA ILE A 32 8.78 2.42 5.60
C ILE A 32 9.39 1.02 5.74
N THR A 33 8.65 0.12 6.35
CA THR A 33 9.01 -1.29 6.49
C THR A 33 7.94 -2.16 5.84
N PHE A 34 8.35 -2.92 4.82
CA PHE A 34 7.48 -3.92 4.24
C PHE A 34 7.58 -5.25 4.97
N VAL A 35 6.44 -5.84 5.32
CA VAL A 35 6.36 -7.09 6.08
C VAL A 35 5.29 -8.01 5.49
N HIS A 36 5.41 -9.31 5.79
CA HIS A 36 4.37 -10.28 5.46
C HIS A 36 3.35 -10.38 6.60
N PRO A 37 2.03 -10.51 6.34
CA PRO A 37 1.01 -10.62 7.39
C PRO A 37 1.28 -11.72 8.43
N LYS A 38 1.87 -12.83 7.99
CA LYS A 38 2.29 -13.92 8.89
C LYS A 38 3.32 -13.48 9.92
N ASP A 39 4.28 -12.63 9.57
CA ASP A 39 5.32 -12.19 10.50
C ASP A 39 4.76 -11.23 11.57
N MET A 40 3.71 -10.49 11.23
CA MET A 40 2.91 -9.73 12.20
C MET A 40 2.18 -10.67 13.17
N GLN A 41 1.49 -11.70 12.66
CA GLN A 41 0.77 -12.68 13.49
C GLN A 41 1.70 -13.50 14.38
N ASP A 42 2.87 -13.86 13.87
CA ASP A 42 3.90 -14.59 14.62
C ASP A 42 4.65 -13.69 15.62
N GLY A 43 4.36 -12.37 15.67
CA GLY A 43 4.99 -11.42 16.60
C GLY A 43 6.47 -11.15 16.32
N LYS A 44 6.93 -11.36 15.08
CA LYS A 44 8.35 -11.16 14.69
C LYS A 44 8.67 -9.70 14.39
N ILE A 45 7.66 -8.89 14.11
CA ILE A 45 7.80 -7.46 13.83
C ILE A 45 7.54 -6.70 15.12
N ALA A 46 8.56 -5.97 15.58
CA ALA A 46 8.40 -5.08 16.74
C ALA A 46 7.58 -3.86 16.33
N ILE A 47 6.40 -3.71 16.96
CA ILE A 47 5.48 -2.59 16.76
C ILE A 47 5.45 -1.72 18.02
N THR A 48 5.45 -0.41 17.82
CA THR A 48 5.49 0.64 18.84
C THR A 48 4.52 1.77 18.51
N GLU A 49 4.35 2.71 19.44
CA GLU A 49 3.50 3.89 19.25
C GLU A 49 3.99 4.86 18.16
N ARG A 50 5.16 4.61 17.54
CA ARG A 50 5.64 5.33 16.34
C ARG A 50 5.12 4.71 15.04
N ASP A 51 4.41 3.58 15.10
CA ASP A 51 4.05 2.84 13.89
C ASP A 51 2.63 3.12 13.42
N ILE A 52 2.49 3.38 12.12
CA ILE A 52 1.21 3.29 11.41
C ILE A 52 1.23 1.98 10.63
N THR A 53 0.24 1.11 10.84
CA THR A 53 0.11 -0.14 10.08
C THR A 53 -1.00 -0.03 9.05
N THR A 54 -0.78 -0.50 7.81
CA THR A 54 -1.83 -0.58 6.79
C THR A 54 -1.89 -1.96 6.16
N ASN A 55 -3.09 -2.47 5.87
CA ASN A 55 -3.32 -3.79 5.25
C ASN A 55 -2.58 -4.93 5.97
N LEU A 56 -2.60 -4.91 7.30
CA LEU A 56 -1.96 -5.91 8.15
C LEU A 56 -2.87 -6.25 9.33
N PRO A 57 -2.72 -7.47 9.91
CA PRO A 57 -3.46 -7.86 11.11
C PRO A 57 -3.31 -6.83 12.24
N TYR A 58 -4.38 -6.59 12.98
CA TYR A 58 -4.41 -5.57 14.04
C TYR A 58 -3.36 -5.80 15.13
N VAL A 59 -2.65 -4.74 15.52
CA VAL A 59 -1.69 -4.74 16.64
C VAL A 59 -1.95 -3.53 17.54
N PRO A 60 -2.28 -3.71 18.83
CA PRO A 60 -2.69 -2.61 19.72
C PRO A 60 -1.58 -1.62 20.07
N GLY A 61 -0.30 -2.00 19.89
CA GLY A 61 0.83 -1.13 20.17
C GLY A 61 1.08 -0.04 19.12
N ALA A 62 0.43 -0.09 17.96
CA ALA A 62 0.60 0.88 16.88
C ALA A 62 -0.09 2.22 17.19
N HIS A 63 0.43 3.30 16.60
CA HIS A 63 -0.20 4.62 16.62
C HIS A 63 -1.59 4.59 15.97
N LEU A 64 -1.66 4.10 14.74
CA LEU A 64 -2.88 3.92 13.94
C LEU A 64 -2.79 2.62 13.16
N VAL A 65 -3.93 1.96 13.01
CA VAL A 65 -4.07 0.73 12.23
C VAL A 65 -5.18 0.91 11.22
N PHE A 66 -4.83 0.94 9.93
CA PHE A 66 -5.77 1.03 8.81
C PHE A 66 -5.99 -0.36 8.20
N ASP A 67 -7.24 -0.80 8.19
CA ASP A 67 -7.60 -2.09 7.61
C ASP A 67 -8.99 -2.02 6.95
N HIS A 68 -9.28 -3.03 6.14
CA HIS A 68 -10.55 -3.20 5.44
C HIS A 68 -11.04 -4.66 5.44
N HIS A 69 -10.27 -5.59 6.03
CA HIS A 69 -10.67 -7.00 6.07
C HIS A 69 -11.80 -7.22 7.07
N GLU A 70 -12.96 -7.69 6.60
CA GLU A 70 -14.08 -8.05 7.47
C GLU A 70 -13.64 -9.00 8.60
N SER A 71 -12.69 -9.90 8.33
CA SER A 71 -12.16 -10.84 9.32
C SER A 71 -11.57 -10.15 10.57
N GLU A 72 -10.98 -8.97 10.44
CA GLU A 72 -10.43 -8.22 11.58
C GLU A 72 -11.53 -7.53 12.40
N THR A 73 -12.68 -7.21 11.79
CA THR A 73 -13.85 -6.70 12.54
C THR A 73 -14.40 -7.75 13.51
N VAL A 74 -14.36 -9.02 13.11
CA VAL A 74 -14.82 -10.16 13.91
C VAL A 74 -13.75 -10.57 14.93
N ARG A 75 -12.49 -10.71 14.49
CA ARG A 75 -11.39 -11.14 15.37
C ARG A 75 -11.14 -10.17 16.52
N ASN A 76 -11.31 -8.87 16.27
CA ASN A 76 -11.10 -7.82 17.26
C ASN A 76 -12.42 -7.28 17.83
N ALA A 77 -13.52 -8.06 17.71
CA ALA A 77 -14.79 -7.70 18.30
C ALA A 77 -14.66 -7.45 19.81
N GLY A 78 -15.08 -6.27 20.27
CA GLY A 78 -14.94 -5.82 21.65
C GLY A 78 -13.60 -5.16 22.00
N ARG A 79 -12.63 -5.11 21.07
CA ARG A 79 -11.35 -4.39 21.17
C ARG A 79 -11.26 -3.28 20.12
N ARG A 80 -12.33 -2.50 19.99
CA ARG A 80 -12.31 -1.29 19.15
C ARG A 80 -11.54 -0.21 19.89
N ASP A 81 -10.24 -0.41 19.98
CA ASP A 81 -9.32 0.62 20.42
C ASP A 81 -9.41 1.81 19.45
N VAL A 82 -9.22 3.01 19.98
CA VAL A 82 -9.39 4.27 19.24
C VAL A 82 -8.46 4.41 18.04
N ASN A 83 -7.42 3.58 17.94
CA ASN A 83 -6.43 3.57 16.86
C ASN A 83 -6.79 2.66 15.68
N HIS A 84 -7.83 1.81 15.79
CA HIS A 84 -8.20 0.87 14.73
C HIS A 84 -9.24 1.49 13.78
N ILE A 85 -8.76 1.97 12.64
CA ILE A 85 -9.56 2.60 11.57
C ILE A 85 -9.86 1.52 10.53
N ILE A 86 -11.05 0.94 10.63
CA ILE A 86 -11.47 -0.17 9.77
C ILE A 86 -12.76 0.14 9.01
N GLU A 87 -12.71 -0.01 7.68
CA GLU A 87 -13.86 0.13 6.78
C GLU A 87 -14.04 -1.17 5.98
N ALA A 88 -14.83 -2.12 6.50
CA ALA A 88 -14.97 -3.46 5.90
C ALA A 88 -15.53 -3.49 4.46
N HIS A 89 -16.11 -2.38 4.00
CA HIS A 89 -16.63 -2.24 2.64
C HIS A 89 -15.67 -1.48 1.71
N ALA A 90 -14.55 -0.98 2.23
CA ALA A 90 -13.54 -0.37 1.40
C ALA A 90 -12.80 -1.47 0.59
N PRO A 91 -12.58 -1.25 -0.71
CA PRO A 91 -11.92 -2.22 -1.59
C PRO A 91 -10.41 -2.35 -1.36
N SER A 92 -9.78 -1.44 -0.61
CA SER A 92 -8.35 -1.42 -0.31
C SER A 92 -8.07 -0.68 1.00
N ALA A 93 -6.93 -0.92 1.67
CA ALA A 93 -6.54 -0.13 2.84
C ALA A 93 -6.15 1.30 2.47
N ALA A 94 -5.58 1.52 1.27
CA ALA A 94 -5.32 2.84 0.73
C ALA A 94 -6.61 3.67 0.63
N ARG A 95 -7.75 3.05 0.27
CA ARG A 95 -9.04 3.74 0.30
C ARG A 95 -9.44 4.17 1.70
N VAL A 96 -9.18 3.34 2.72
CA VAL A 96 -9.46 3.68 4.12
C VAL A 96 -8.60 4.87 4.56
N VAL A 97 -7.30 4.86 4.25
CA VAL A 97 -6.40 6.01 4.50
C VAL A 97 -6.93 7.26 3.79
N TYR A 98 -7.27 7.14 2.51
CA TYR A 98 -7.78 8.24 1.70
C TYR A 98 -9.05 8.85 2.30
N ASN A 99 -10.02 8.02 2.68
CA ASN A 99 -11.29 8.45 3.28
C ASN A 99 -11.07 9.12 4.64
N HIS A 100 -10.27 8.48 5.51
CA HIS A 100 -10.01 8.95 6.87
C HIS A 100 -9.46 10.39 6.91
N TYR A 101 -8.53 10.72 6.01
CA TYR A 101 -7.90 12.04 5.98
C TYR A 101 -8.68 13.08 5.16
N GLY A 102 -9.86 12.77 4.63
CA GLY A 102 -10.73 13.75 3.95
C GLY A 102 -10.71 13.68 2.42
N GLY A 103 -10.21 12.59 1.85
CA GLY A 103 -10.27 12.27 0.43
C GLY A 103 -9.71 13.37 -0.46
N LYS A 104 -10.41 13.69 -1.55
CA LYS A 104 -9.88 14.59 -2.59
C LYS A 104 -9.50 15.98 -2.07
N ALA A 105 -10.16 16.45 -1.01
CA ALA A 105 -9.84 17.73 -0.39
C ALA A 105 -8.45 17.72 0.29
N ALA A 106 -8.06 16.60 0.89
CA ALA A 106 -6.75 16.42 1.50
C ALA A 106 -5.67 15.97 0.51
N PHE A 107 -6.08 15.28 -0.56
CA PHE A 107 -5.19 14.69 -1.57
C PHE A 107 -5.42 15.29 -2.97
N PRO A 108 -5.22 16.59 -3.19
CA PRO A 108 -5.53 17.23 -4.47
C PRO A 108 -4.67 16.71 -5.64
N ARG A 109 -3.44 16.27 -5.35
CA ARG A 109 -2.50 15.74 -6.36
C ARG A 109 -2.71 14.26 -6.69
N ILE A 110 -3.32 13.49 -5.79
CA ILE A 110 -3.59 12.07 -6.04
C ILE A 110 -4.72 11.96 -7.05
N THR A 111 -4.49 11.21 -8.12
CA THR A 111 -5.46 11.07 -9.21
C THR A 111 -6.55 10.07 -8.84
N ASP A 112 -7.75 10.30 -9.36
CA ASP A 112 -8.85 9.34 -9.20
C ASP A 112 -8.52 8.01 -9.90
N GLU A 113 -7.72 8.06 -10.98
CA GLU A 113 -7.21 6.90 -11.69
C GLU A 113 -6.34 5.99 -10.80
N MET A 114 -5.38 6.55 -10.05
CA MET A 114 -4.54 5.78 -9.14
C MET A 114 -5.39 5.14 -8.03
N MET A 115 -6.32 5.92 -7.46
CA MET A 115 -7.22 5.41 -6.42
C MET A 115 -8.18 4.33 -6.95
N ALA A 116 -8.65 4.43 -8.19
CA ALA A 116 -9.45 3.38 -8.82
C ALA A 116 -8.61 2.12 -9.08
N ALA A 117 -7.36 2.28 -9.48
CA ALA A 117 -6.48 1.14 -9.75
C ALA A 117 -6.12 0.36 -8.49
N VAL A 118 -5.83 1.02 -7.36
CA VAL A 118 -5.52 0.31 -6.10
C VAL A 118 -6.74 -0.44 -5.58
N ASP A 119 -7.93 0.16 -5.71
CA ASP A 119 -9.19 -0.49 -5.36
C ASP A 119 -9.45 -1.72 -6.22
N GLN A 120 -9.23 -1.62 -7.54
CA GLN A 120 -9.34 -2.75 -8.45
C GLN A 120 -8.36 -3.87 -8.10
N ALA A 121 -7.13 -3.50 -7.75
CA ALA A 121 -6.06 -4.44 -7.48
C ALA A 121 -6.30 -5.27 -6.22
N ASP A 122 -6.67 -4.62 -5.12
CA ASP A 122 -6.81 -5.32 -3.85
C ASP A 122 -8.14 -6.10 -3.75
N SER A 123 -9.19 -5.61 -4.43
CA SER A 123 -10.47 -6.35 -4.57
C SER A 123 -10.49 -7.39 -5.70
N ALA A 124 -9.40 -7.50 -6.47
CA ALA A 124 -9.25 -8.39 -7.62
C ALA A 124 -10.37 -8.25 -8.68
N GLN A 125 -10.91 -7.04 -8.87
CA GLN A 125 -11.98 -6.74 -9.82
C GLN A 125 -11.47 -6.56 -11.25
N TYR A 126 -10.79 -7.58 -11.76
CA TYR A 126 -10.17 -7.57 -13.09
C TYR A 126 -11.07 -8.21 -14.16
N SER A 127 -11.04 -7.63 -15.35
CA SER A 127 -11.56 -8.28 -16.55
C SER A 127 -10.57 -9.34 -17.05
N ARG A 128 -11.02 -10.15 -18.02
CA ARG A 128 -10.13 -11.10 -18.70
C ARG A 128 -9.00 -10.38 -19.46
N GLU A 129 -9.28 -9.22 -20.02
CA GLU A 129 -8.28 -8.44 -20.78
C GLU A 129 -7.21 -7.88 -19.85
N ASP A 130 -7.61 -7.36 -18.69
CA ASP A 130 -6.68 -6.90 -17.64
C ASP A 130 -5.67 -7.98 -17.24
N ILE A 131 -6.08 -9.25 -17.27
CA ILE A 131 -5.23 -10.39 -16.90
C ILE A 131 -4.33 -10.82 -18.06
N LEU A 132 -4.87 -10.87 -19.28
CA LEU A 132 -4.16 -11.41 -20.45
C LEU A 132 -3.24 -10.41 -21.13
N ASP A 133 -3.59 -9.13 -21.08
CA ASP A 133 -2.83 -8.02 -21.65
C ASP A 133 -2.87 -6.82 -20.70
N PRO A 134 -2.24 -6.93 -19.50
CA PRO A 134 -2.27 -5.88 -18.50
C PRO A 134 -1.59 -4.62 -19.03
N GLN A 135 -2.26 -3.47 -18.85
CA GLN A 135 -1.76 -2.16 -19.25
C GLN A 135 -1.78 -1.18 -18.07
N GLY A 136 -1.01 -0.09 -18.18
CA GLY A 136 -1.05 1.00 -17.21
C GLY A 136 -0.82 0.54 -15.76
N TRP A 137 -1.74 0.91 -14.87
CA TRP A 137 -1.64 0.59 -13.45
C TRP A 137 -1.79 -0.89 -13.16
N VAL A 138 -2.57 -1.61 -13.97
CA VAL A 138 -2.73 -3.07 -13.84
C VAL A 138 -1.40 -3.76 -14.11
N LEU A 139 -0.69 -3.34 -15.17
CA LEU A 139 0.65 -3.83 -15.47
C LEU A 139 1.59 -3.56 -14.30
N LEU A 140 1.65 -2.32 -13.82
CA LEU A 140 2.52 -1.96 -12.71
C LEU A 140 2.23 -2.80 -11.46
N ASN A 141 0.96 -3.00 -11.10
CA ASN A 141 0.55 -3.87 -10.00
C ASN A 141 1.10 -5.30 -10.19
N TYR A 142 0.94 -5.90 -11.37
CA TYR A 142 1.45 -7.26 -11.61
C TYR A 142 2.98 -7.34 -11.62
N LEU A 143 3.68 -6.29 -12.06
CA LEU A 143 5.15 -6.24 -11.98
C LEU A 143 5.66 -6.21 -10.52
N MET A 144 4.92 -5.54 -9.64
CA MET A 144 5.27 -5.40 -8.23
C MET A 144 4.83 -6.60 -7.38
N ASP A 145 3.76 -7.30 -7.79
CA ASP A 145 3.23 -8.43 -7.05
C ASP A 145 4.22 -9.60 -7.00
N SER A 146 4.70 -9.90 -5.81
CA SER A 146 5.61 -11.03 -5.56
C SER A 146 5.05 -12.38 -6.05
N ARG A 147 3.72 -12.53 -6.13
CA ARG A 147 3.03 -13.74 -6.61
C ARG A 147 3.16 -13.93 -8.12
N THR A 148 3.40 -12.86 -8.88
CA THR A 148 3.76 -12.94 -10.31
C THR A 148 5.09 -13.67 -10.49
N GLY A 149 6.00 -13.56 -9.51
CA GLY A 149 7.21 -14.38 -9.46
C GLY A 149 8.35 -13.93 -10.37
N LEU A 150 8.34 -12.69 -10.88
CA LEU A 150 9.37 -12.17 -11.78
C LEU A 150 10.80 -12.33 -11.24
N GLY A 151 11.02 -11.99 -9.97
CA GLY A 151 12.33 -12.09 -9.31
C GLY A 151 12.84 -13.52 -9.10
N ARG A 152 12.01 -14.55 -9.33
CA ARG A 152 12.45 -15.96 -9.26
C ARG A 152 13.21 -16.38 -10.51
N PHE A 153 12.94 -15.75 -11.65
CA PHE A 153 13.41 -16.21 -12.97
C PHE A 153 14.32 -15.21 -13.69
N ARG A 154 14.50 -14.00 -13.14
CA ARG A 154 15.40 -12.97 -13.66
C ARG A 154 16.12 -12.23 -12.54
N GLU A 155 17.35 -11.82 -12.81
CA GLU A 155 18.10 -10.87 -11.99
C GLU A 155 17.88 -9.47 -12.56
N PHE A 156 17.50 -8.53 -11.68
CA PHE A 156 17.21 -7.14 -11.99
C PHE A 156 18.29 -6.22 -11.46
N ARG A 157 18.45 -5.03 -12.04
CA ARG A 157 19.48 -4.07 -11.62
C ARG A 157 19.31 -3.65 -10.15
N ILE A 158 18.06 -3.46 -9.73
CA ILE A 158 17.68 -3.15 -8.36
C ILE A 158 16.71 -4.19 -7.81
N SER A 159 16.70 -4.37 -6.49
CA SER A 159 15.74 -5.25 -5.82
C SER A 159 14.31 -4.71 -5.94
N ASN A 160 13.30 -5.59 -5.81
CA ASN A 160 11.91 -5.14 -5.74
C ASN A 160 11.68 -4.18 -4.57
N TYR A 161 12.36 -4.37 -3.44
CA TYR A 161 12.28 -3.43 -2.31
C TYR A 161 12.76 -2.02 -2.69
N ALA A 162 13.91 -1.93 -3.37
CA ALA A 162 14.44 -0.65 -3.85
C ALA A 162 13.51 -0.02 -4.89
N LEU A 163 12.97 -0.81 -5.82
CA LEU A 163 11.99 -0.33 -6.78
C LEU A 163 10.72 0.20 -6.09
N MET A 164 10.21 -0.48 -5.07
CA MET A 164 9.05 -0.01 -4.30
C MET A 164 9.34 1.36 -3.66
N MET A 165 10.52 1.55 -3.06
CA MET A 165 10.94 2.83 -2.47
C MET A 165 10.98 3.94 -3.53
N ASP A 166 11.55 3.67 -4.70
CA ASP A 166 11.60 4.61 -5.82
C ASP A 166 10.19 4.95 -6.32
N LEU A 167 9.32 3.95 -6.48
CA LEU A 167 7.95 4.12 -6.96
C LEU A 167 7.10 4.99 -6.03
N ILE A 168 7.32 4.96 -4.72
CA ILE A 168 6.63 5.86 -3.77
C ILE A 168 6.86 7.33 -4.15
N GLN A 169 8.08 7.69 -4.54
CA GLN A 169 8.39 9.04 -4.99
C GLN A 169 7.83 9.32 -6.40
N TYR A 170 7.97 8.37 -7.33
CA TYR A 170 7.52 8.59 -8.71
C TYR A 170 5.99 8.70 -8.83
N CYS A 171 5.23 7.88 -8.10
CA CYS A 171 3.77 7.89 -8.12
C CYS A 171 3.17 9.26 -7.75
N ARG A 172 3.89 10.08 -6.97
CA ARG A 172 3.43 11.41 -6.60
C ARG A 172 3.40 12.40 -7.76
N ASP A 173 4.44 12.35 -8.60
CA ASP A 173 4.74 13.42 -9.57
C ASP A 173 4.68 12.95 -11.03
N HIS A 174 4.51 11.65 -11.27
CA HIS A 174 4.53 11.05 -12.60
C HIS A 174 3.20 10.37 -12.93
N THR A 175 2.79 10.50 -14.18
CA THR A 175 1.71 9.68 -14.76
C THR A 175 2.16 8.23 -14.89
N ILE A 176 1.20 7.32 -14.97
CA ILE A 176 1.48 5.89 -15.18
C ILE A 176 2.30 5.63 -16.45
N ALA A 177 2.03 6.35 -17.54
CA ALA A 177 2.79 6.23 -18.77
C ALA A 177 4.27 6.60 -18.56
N GLN A 178 4.57 7.60 -17.73
CA GLN A 178 5.95 7.98 -17.41
C GLN A 178 6.61 6.98 -16.46
N ILE A 179 5.88 6.49 -15.45
CA ILE A 179 6.37 5.47 -14.51
C ILE A 179 6.76 4.20 -15.27
N LEU A 180 5.92 3.76 -16.20
CA LEU A 180 6.20 2.59 -17.01
C LEU A 180 7.46 2.75 -17.86
N GLN A 181 7.87 3.97 -18.23
CA GLN A 181 9.10 4.24 -19.00
C GLN A 181 10.37 4.31 -18.15
N LEU A 182 10.28 4.22 -16.81
CA LEU A 182 11.46 4.19 -15.95
C LEU A 182 12.32 2.96 -16.29
N PRO A 183 13.66 3.08 -16.35
CA PRO A 183 14.52 1.96 -16.75
C PRO A 183 14.30 0.68 -15.94
N ASP A 184 14.14 0.81 -14.62
CA ASP A 184 13.92 -0.33 -13.72
C ASP A 184 12.51 -0.92 -13.81
N VAL A 185 11.54 -0.18 -14.34
CA VAL A 185 10.20 -0.70 -14.63
C VAL A 185 10.21 -1.37 -16.00
N GLN A 186 10.81 -0.75 -17.01
CA GLN A 186 10.93 -1.30 -18.36
C GLN A 186 11.68 -2.63 -18.40
N GLU A 187 12.74 -2.82 -17.59
CA GLU A 187 13.46 -4.11 -17.57
C GLU A 187 12.60 -5.28 -17.05
N ARG A 188 11.46 -5.00 -16.41
CA ARG A 188 10.52 -5.97 -15.84
C ARG A 188 9.36 -6.33 -16.78
N VAL A 189 9.20 -5.61 -17.90
CA VAL A 189 8.19 -5.85 -18.93
C VAL A 189 8.61 -6.98 -19.87
#